data_AF-A0A2N5JTG5-F1
#
_entry.id   AF-A0A2N5JTG5-F1
#
_cell.length_a   1.000
_cell.length_b   1.000
_cell.length_c   1.000
_cell.angle_alpha   90.00
_cell.angle_beta   90.00
_cell.angle_gamma   90.00
#
_symmetry.space_group_name_H-M   'P 1'
#
loop_
_entity.id
_entity.type
_entity.pdbx_description
1 polymer ?
#
loop_
_entity_poly.entity_id
_entity_poly.type
_entity_poly.pdbx_seq_one_letter_code
_entity_poly.pdbx_strand_id
1 'polypeptide(L)'
;MPAALKRLQFETQGVLPEKAWQEDQPEILPPSFDIGGAPLRDGRMRLGQISRLHPNPDFVPEPTTEQQIRTGIGQLLPPLADLPGAWHHCLVAFSPNSLPSIGQINSYWWIFSGFTSPMVYVPPLARRFAQYLHSRQDKIIEHLTACCKTGEG
;
A
#
# COMPACT_ATOMS: atom_id res chain seq x y z
N MET A 1 8.03 15.22 -3.43
CA MET A 1 6.88 16.02 -2.95
C MET A 1 6.72 15.72 -1.47
N PRO A 2 6.82 16.70 -0.56
CA PRO A 2 6.71 16.42 0.86
C PRO A 2 5.22 16.25 1.20
N ALA A 3 4.72 15.03 1.13
CA ALA A 3 3.59 14.62 1.94
C ALA A 3 4.13 14.28 3.32
N ALA A 4 3.41 14.60 4.39
CA ALA A 4 3.68 14.00 5.69
C ALA A 4 3.31 12.51 5.59
N LEU A 5 4.24 11.70 5.06
CA LEU A 5 4.05 10.28 4.73
C LEU A 5 3.99 9.44 6.01
N LYS A 6 2.83 9.46 6.66
CA LYS A 6 2.51 8.64 7.83
C LYS A 6 2.18 7.20 7.43
N ARG A 7 1.76 6.98 6.17
CA ARG A 7 1.44 5.64 5.66
C ARG A 7 2.57 4.62 5.82
N LEU A 8 3.83 5.00 5.61
CA LEU A 8 4.95 4.05 5.76
C LEU A 8 5.04 3.52 7.20
N GLN A 9 4.93 4.43 8.17
CA GLN A 9 4.90 4.07 9.59
C GLN A 9 3.64 3.27 9.94
N PHE A 10 2.52 3.61 9.32
CA PHE A 10 1.25 2.91 9.49
C PHE A 10 1.30 1.44 9.05
N GLU A 11 1.90 1.15 7.90
CA GLU A 11 2.06 -0.22 7.40
C GLU A 11 2.96 -1.07 8.32
N THR A 12 4.04 -0.49 8.86
CA THR A 12 4.90 -1.19 9.85
C THR A 12 4.24 -1.45 11.20
N GLN A 13 3.16 -0.73 11.54
CA GLN A 13 2.38 -1.02 12.74
C GLN A 13 1.34 -2.13 12.51
N GLY A 14 1.05 -2.44 11.24
CA GLY A 14 0.16 -3.52 10.84
C GLY A 14 0.72 -4.94 11.03
N VAL A 15 1.93 -5.08 11.57
CA VAL A 15 2.51 -6.39 11.91
C VAL A 15 1.85 -6.91 13.19
N LEU A 16 0.63 -7.41 13.05
CA LEU A 16 -0.17 -7.87 14.17
C LEU A 16 -0.35 -9.39 14.12
N PRO A 17 -0.55 -10.05 15.29
CA PRO A 17 -0.84 -11.47 15.33
C PRO A 17 -2.03 -11.82 14.44
N GLU A 18 -2.03 -13.01 13.83
CA GLU A 18 -3.10 -13.48 12.93
C GLU A 18 -4.52 -13.37 13.51
N LYS A 19 -4.64 -13.55 14.83
CA LYS A 19 -5.88 -13.35 15.61
C LYS A 19 -6.44 -11.91 15.57
N ALA A 20 -5.62 -10.90 15.24
CA ALA A 20 -6.08 -9.53 15.02
C ALA A 20 -6.71 -9.32 13.64
N TRP A 21 -6.57 -10.28 12.72
CA TRP A 21 -7.09 -10.23 11.35
C TRP A 21 -8.40 -11.01 11.16
N GLN A 22 -9.09 -11.34 12.25
CA GLN A 22 -10.39 -12.02 12.19
C GLN A 22 -11.49 -11.02 11.79
N GLU A 23 -12.45 -11.46 10.97
CA GLU A 23 -13.44 -10.63 10.27
C GLU A 23 -14.35 -9.78 11.18
N ASP A 24 -14.49 -10.15 12.45
CA ASP A 24 -15.36 -9.47 13.42
C ASP A 24 -14.75 -8.19 14.04
N GLN A 25 -13.51 -7.81 13.67
CA GLN A 25 -12.85 -6.61 14.20
C GLN A 25 -13.13 -5.38 13.32
N PRO A 26 -13.69 -4.29 13.88
CA PRO A 26 -14.17 -3.14 13.10
C PRO A 26 -13.04 -2.34 12.44
N GLU A 27 -11.92 -2.11 13.13
CA GLU A 27 -10.70 -1.49 12.57
C GLU A 27 -9.49 -1.89 13.40
N ILE A 28 -8.37 -2.22 12.73
CA ILE A 28 -7.18 -2.76 13.38
C ILE A 28 -6.32 -1.65 14.02
N LEU A 29 -6.22 -0.50 13.36
CA LEU A 29 -5.51 0.68 13.82
C LEU A 29 -6.26 1.95 13.38
N PRO A 30 -6.12 3.09 14.09
CA PRO A 30 -6.68 4.36 13.65
C PRO A 30 -6.19 4.74 12.24
N PRO A 31 -7.05 5.29 11.36
CA PRO A 31 -6.67 5.64 10.00
C PRO A 31 -5.49 6.62 9.93
N SER A 32 -4.56 6.38 9.00
CA SER A 32 -3.47 7.31 8.70
C SER A 32 -3.91 8.33 7.66
N PHE A 33 -3.65 9.61 7.94
CA PHE A 33 -3.98 10.73 7.07
C PHE A 33 -2.71 11.33 6.45
N ASP A 34 -2.58 11.17 5.13
CA ASP A 34 -1.51 11.77 4.34
C ASP A 34 -2.11 12.92 3.53
N ILE A 35 -2.11 14.13 4.08
CA ILE A 35 -2.62 15.29 3.34
C ILE A 35 -1.58 15.67 2.27
N GLY A 36 -2.03 15.78 1.02
CA GLY A 36 -1.17 16.13 -0.10
C GLY A 36 -1.93 16.19 -1.41
N GLY A 37 -1.22 16.57 -2.47
CA GLY A 37 -1.75 16.63 -3.83
C GLY A 37 -0.72 16.15 -4.84
N ALA A 38 -1.14 15.35 -5.82
CA ALA A 38 -0.31 14.87 -6.91
C ALA A 38 -0.94 15.24 -8.26
N PRO A 39 -0.31 16.13 -9.07
CA PRO A 39 -0.79 16.46 -10.40
C PRO A 39 -0.56 15.29 -11.36
N LEU A 40 -1.49 15.13 -12.28
CA LEU A 40 -1.42 14.19 -13.40
C LEU A 40 -1.09 14.96 -14.69
N ARG A 41 -0.56 14.25 -15.69
CA ARG A 41 -0.15 14.87 -16.96
C ARG A 41 -1.30 15.49 -17.75
N ASP A 42 -2.53 15.07 -17.51
CA ASP A 42 -3.74 15.55 -18.16
C ASP A 42 -4.38 16.77 -17.45
N GLY A 43 -3.66 17.38 -16.51
CA GLY A 43 -4.15 18.54 -15.75
C GLY A 43 -5.09 18.18 -14.59
N ARG A 44 -5.41 16.89 -14.39
CA ARG A 44 -6.12 16.45 -13.17
C ARG A 44 -5.17 16.38 -11.99
N MET A 45 -5.74 16.25 -10.79
CA MET A 45 -4.98 16.10 -9.55
C MET A 45 -5.62 15.05 -8.65
N ARG A 46 -4.78 14.33 -7.89
CA ARG A 46 -5.20 13.44 -6.79
C ARG A 46 -4.94 14.14 -5.47
N LEU A 47 -5.90 14.09 -4.54
CA LEU A 47 -5.83 14.72 -3.23
C LEU A 47 -5.85 13.66 -2.12
N GLY A 48 -5.09 13.91 -1.05
CA GLY A 48 -4.96 13.01 0.10
C GLY A 48 -4.03 11.81 -0.13
N GLN A 49 -3.97 10.92 0.85
CA GLN A 49 -4.89 9.78 0.98
C GLN A 49 -5.24 9.54 2.46
N ILE A 50 -6.27 8.74 2.73
CA ILE A 50 -6.51 8.12 4.05
C ILE A 50 -6.25 6.63 3.91
N SER A 51 -5.38 6.08 4.74
CA SER A 51 -5.02 4.65 4.75
C SER A 51 -5.65 3.96 5.97
N ARG A 52 -6.20 2.77 5.77
CA ARG A 52 -6.81 1.93 6.81
C ARG A 52 -6.28 0.50 6.73
N LEU A 53 -6.15 -0.16 7.88
CA LEU A 53 -5.94 -1.60 7.97
C LEU A 53 -7.24 -2.25 8.39
N HIS A 54 -7.77 -3.12 7.53
CA HIS A 54 -9.07 -3.75 7.73
C HIS A 54 -8.98 -5.24 7.38
N PRO A 55 -9.55 -6.15 8.21
CA PRO A 55 -9.48 -7.59 7.96
C PRO A 55 -10.38 -8.03 6.80
N ASN A 56 -11.54 -7.38 6.63
CA ASN A 56 -12.43 -7.62 5.49
C ASN A 56 -11.91 -6.92 4.21
N PRO A 57 -11.57 -7.65 3.14
CA PRO A 57 -11.16 -7.07 1.86
C PRO A 57 -12.31 -6.38 1.12
N ASP A 58 -13.56 -6.70 1.42
CA ASP A 58 -14.74 -6.08 0.80
C ASP A 58 -15.19 -4.81 1.55
N PHE A 59 -14.40 -4.36 2.52
CA PHE A 59 -14.69 -3.14 3.26
C PHE A 59 -14.69 -1.91 2.34
N VAL A 60 -15.82 -1.19 2.35
CA VAL A 60 -15.97 0.09 1.67
C VAL A 60 -16.01 1.19 2.72
N PRO A 61 -15.10 2.18 2.69
CA PRO A 61 -15.11 3.28 3.64
C PRO A 61 -16.38 4.14 3.50
N GLU A 62 -16.70 4.87 4.56
CA GLU A 62 -17.81 5.82 4.52
C GLU A 62 -17.51 7.03 3.61
N PRO A 63 -18.51 7.58 2.89
CA PRO A 63 -18.33 8.77 2.04
C PRO A 63 -17.77 9.99 2.78
N THR A 64 -17.96 10.08 4.10
CA THR A 64 -17.39 11.15 4.96
C THR A 64 -15.86 11.19 4.92
N THR A 65 -15.21 10.09 4.53
CA THR A 65 -13.76 10.01 4.28
C THR A 65 -13.32 11.03 3.22
N GLU A 66 -14.16 11.32 2.23
CA GLU A 66 -13.86 12.32 1.21
C GLU A 66 -13.86 13.75 1.76
N GLN A 67 -14.86 14.08 2.58
CA GLN A 67 -14.97 15.38 3.26
C GLN A 67 -13.78 15.62 4.19
N GLN A 68 -13.28 14.56 4.83
CA GLN A 68 -12.08 14.60 5.67
C GLN A 68 -10.83 14.95 4.85
N ILE A 69 -10.65 14.35 3.68
CA ILE A 69 -9.55 14.70 2.75
C ILE A 69 -9.67 16.16 2.32
N ARG A 70 -10.88 16.62 1.95
CA ARG A 70 -11.14 18.01 1.54
C ARG A 70 -10.87 19.02 2.65
N THR A 71 -11.30 18.70 3.86
CA THR A 71 -11.05 19.55 5.03
C THR A 71 -9.54 19.65 5.30
N GLY A 72 -8.82 18.53 5.24
CA GLY A 72 -7.38 18.51 5.42
C GLY A 72 -6.62 19.30 4.33
N ILE A 73 -6.95 19.09 3.06
CA ILE A 73 -6.29 19.83 1.97
C ILE A 73 -6.66 21.31 1.98
N GLY A 74 -7.89 21.68 2.34
CA GLY A 74 -8.34 23.06 2.41
C GLY A 74 -7.58 23.91 3.41
N GLN A 75 -7.02 23.31 4.46
CA GLN A 75 -6.12 23.99 5.41
C GLN A 75 -4.78 24.38 4.78
N LEU A 76 -4.31 23.61 3.79
CA LEU A 76 -3.03 23.85 3.11
C LEU A 76 -3.19 24.66 1.82
N LEU A 77 -4.23 24.33 1.05
CA LEU A 77 -4.52 24.87 -0.28
C LEU A 77 -6.04 25.09 -0.40
N PRO A 78 -6.58 26.18 0.18
CA PRO A 78 -8.01 26.45 0.22
C PRO A 78 -8.73 26.34 -1.12
N PRO A 79 -8.18 26.83 -2.26
CA PRO A 79 -8.85 26.72 -3.55
C PRO A 79 -9.12 25.28 -4.02
N LEU A 80 -8.43 24.28 -3.44
CA LEU A 80 -8.60 22.88 -3.80
C LEU A 80 -9.73 22.18 -3.02
N ALA A 81 -10.19 22.76 -1.92
CA ALA A 81 -11.20 22.16 -1.06
C ALA A 81 -12.54 21.96 -1.78
N ASP A 82 -12.92 22.89 -2.64
CA ASP A 82 -14.24 22.94 -3.27
C ASP A 82 -14.25 22.48 -4.74
N LEU A 83 -13.11 22.00 -5.27
CA LEU A 83 -13.04 21.56 -6.66
C LEU A 83 -13.86 20.28 -6.90
N PRO A 84 -14.61 20.19 -8.01
CA PRO A 84 -15.33 18.97 -8.35
C PRO A 84 -14.33 17.82 -8.57
N GLY A 85 -14.70 16.62 -8.12
CA GLY A 85 -13.84 15.45 -8.24
C GLY A 85 -14.61 14.16 -7.97
N ALA A 86 -14.00 13.06 -8.38
CA ALA A 86 -14.48 11.73 -8.03
C ALA A 86 -13.72 11.21 -6.81
N TRP A 87 -14.46 10.61 -5.88
CA TRP A 87 -13.88 9.88 -4.77
C TRP A 87 -13.47 8.48 -5.24
N HIS A 88 -12.33 8.00 -4.76
CA HIS A 88 -11.80 6.68 -5.10
C HIS A 88 -11.37 5.97 -3.82
N HIS A 89 -11.67 4.67 -3.76
CA HIS A 89 -11.09 3.75 -2.79
C HIS A 89 -10.45 2.59 -3.55
N CYS A 90 -9.40 2.00 -3.00
CA CYS A 90 -8.77 0.81 -3.54
C CYS A 90 -8.11 -0.01 -2.44
N LEU A 91 -8.12 -1.32 -2.61
CA LEU A 91 -7.32 -2.22 -1.78
C LEU A 91 -5.85 -2.11 -2.18
N VAL A 92 -4.97 -2.12 -1.19
CA VAL A 92 -3.53 -2.14 -1.42
C VAL A 92 -2.91 -3.25 -0.59
N ALA A 93 -2.27 -4.20 -1.28
CA ALA A 93 -1.45 -5.20 -0.63
C ALA A 93 -0.14 -4.56 -0.15
N PHE A 94 0.16 -4.71 1.14
CA PHE A 94 1.41 -4.29 1.76
C PHE A 94 2.06 -5.50 2.44
N SER A 95 3.32 -5.35 2.84
CA SER A 95 4.01 -6.34 3.64
C SER A 95 4.39 -5.76 5.01
N PRO A 96 4.47 -6.59 6.05
CA PRO A 96 4.80 -6.14 7.40
C PRO A 96 6.19 -5.49 7.50
N ASN A 97 7.12 -5.88 6.64
CA ASN A 97 8.54 -5.51 6.73
C ASN A 97 8.93 -4.38 5.77
N SER A 98 7.96 -3.68 5.16
CA SER A 98 8.19 -2.65 4.13
C SER A 98 8.96 -3.13 2.88
N LEU A 99 9.16 -4.44 2.74
CA LEU A 99 9.81 -5.10 1.61
C LEU A 99 8.81 -6.00 0.89
N PRO A 100 8.70 -5.92 -0.45
CA PRO A 100 7.74 -6.75 -1.17
C PRO A 100 8.08 -8.23 -1.07
N SER A 101 7.05 -9.07 -1.08
CA SER A 101 7.18 -10.52 -1.17
C SER A 101 7.33 -10.89 -2.64
N ILE A 102 8.54 -11.30 -3.04
CA ILE A 102 8.86 -11.71 -4.40
C ILE A 102 9.59 -13.05 -4.36
N GLY A 103 9.05 -14.06 -5.04
CA GLY A 103 9.69 -15.36 -5.12
C GLY A 103 8.71 -16.52 -5.23
N GLN A 104 9.24 -17.72 -5.03
CA GLN A 104 8.44 -18.95 -5.08
C GLN A 104 7.83 -19.23 -3.70
N ILE A 105 6.52 -19.48 -3.65
CA ILE A 105 5.84 -19.96 -2.44
C ILE A 105 5.95 -21.48 -2.34
N ASN A 106 5.70 -22.18 -3.46
CA ASN A 106 5.82 -23.64 -3.57
C ASN A 106 6.08 -24.03 -5.03
N SER A 107 6.12 -25.33 -5.35
CA SER A 107 6.44 -25.85 -6.68
C SER A 107 5.63 -25.25 -7.84
N TYR A 108 4.44 -24.70 -7.57
CA TYR A 108 3.52 -24.21 -8.59
C TYR A 108 3.26 -22.70 -8.52
N TRP A 109 3.43 -22.08 -7.35
CA TRP A 109 2.99 -20.70 -7.12
C TRP A 109 4.16 -19.75 -6.86
N TRP A 110 4.07 -18.59 -7.52
CA TRP A 110 5.00 -17.46 -7.36
C TRP A 110 4.24 -16.24 -6.83
N ILE A 111 4.91 -15.44 -6.02
CA ILE A 111 4.39 -14.19 -5.49
C ILE A 111 5.21 -13.00 -6.01
N PHE A 112 4.51 -11.91 -6.28
CA PHE A 112 5.06 -10.60 -6.60
C PHE A 112 4.08 -9.55 -6.07
N SER A 113 4.11 -9.29 -4.76
CA SER A 113 3.10 -8.48 -4.08
C SER A 113 3.66 -7.76 -2.83
N GLY A 114 2.81 -7.01 -2.12
CA GLY A 114 3.16 -6.37 -0.85
C GLY A 114 4.01 -5.10 -1.00
N PHE A 115 3.77 -4.29 -2.02
CA PHE A 115 4.59 -3.10 -2.30
C PHE A 115 4.09 -1.86 -1.56
N THR A 116 4.90 -1.36 -0.63
CA THR A 116 4.71 -0.09 0.11
C THR A 116 4.97 1.18 -0.74
N SER A 117 5.50 1.04 -1.96
CA SER A 117 5.69 2.14 -2.93
C SER A 117 5.80 1.59 -4.35
N PRO A 118 4.69 1.10 -4.93
CA PRO A 118 4.73 0.30 -6.14
C PRO A 118 5.31 1.06 -7.34
N MET A 119 5.04 2.36 -7.45
CA MET A 119 5.56 3.18 -8.56
C MET A 119 7.09 3.29 -8.57
N VAL A 120 7.75 3.13 -7.42
CA VAL A 120 9.21 3.13 -7.31
C VAL A 120 9.78 1.74 -7.54
N TYR A 121 9.16 0.72 -6.95
CA TYR A 121 9.77 -0.61 -6.84
C TYR A 121 9.29 -1.62 -7.88
N VAL A 122 8.04 -1.54 -8.36
CA VAL A 122 7.49 -2.52 -9.31
C VAL A 122 8.28 -2.52 -10.64
N PRO A 123 8.54 -1.38 -11.30
CA PRO A 123 9.23 -1.42 -12.60
C PRO A 123 10.63 -2.08 -12.56
N PRO A 124 11.56 -1.69 -11.64
CA PRO A 124 12.87 -2.33 -11.60
C PRO A 124 12.79 -3.77 -11.08
N LEU A 125 11.94 -4.09 -10.10
CA LEU A 125 11.88 -5.45 -9.56
C LEU A 125 11.17 -6.43 -10.49
N ALA A 126 10.21 -5.99 -11.30
CA ALA A 126 9.57 -6.84 -12.31
C ALA A 126 10.57 -7.32 -13.35
N ARG A 127 11.42 -6.42 -13.86
CA ARG A 127 12.49 -6.78 -14.81
C ARG A 127 13.46 -7.80 -14.22
N ARG A 128 13.87 -7.58 -12.98
CA ARG A 128 14.83 -8.46 -12.29
C ARG A 128 14.23 -9.81 -11.96
N PHE A 129 12.97 -9.83 -11.54
CA PHE A 129 12.27 -11.07 -11.28
C PHE A 129 12.10 -11.89 -12.57
N ALA A 130 11.75 -11.26 -13.69
CA ALA A 130 11.70 -11.93 -14.99
C ALA A 130 13.06 -12.55 -15.39
N GLN A 131 14.17 -11.83 -15.15
CA GLN A 131 15.52 -12.36 -15.38
C GLN A 131 15.85 -13.54 -14.46
N TYR A 132 15.51 -13.41 -13.16
CA TYR A 132 15.69 -14.47 -12.18
C TYR A 132 14.94 -15.75 -12.54
N LEU A 133 13.73 -15.66 -13.11
CA LEU A 133 12.97 -16.82 -13.57
C LEU A 133 13.70 -17.60 -14.69
N HIS A 134 14.58 -16.96 -15.45
CA HIS A 134 15.35 -17.57 -16.53
C HIS A 134 16.73 -18.06 -16.07
N SER A 135 17.49 -17.24 -15.35
CA SER A 135 18.88 -17.55 -14.95
C SER A 135 19.01 -18.19 -13.56
N ARG A 136 17.95 -18.13 -12.74
CA ARG A 136 17.96 -18.49 -11.30
C ARG A 136 19.03 -17.76 -10.48
N GLN A 137 19.45 -16.58 -10.93
CA GLN A 137 20.50 -15.80 -10.28
C GLN A 137 20.10 -14.34 -10.19
N ASP A 138 19.81 -13.86 -8.99
CA ASP A 138 19.67 -12.45 -8.64
C ASP A 138 19.64 -12.32 -7.11
N LYS A 139 20.73 -11.80 -6.53
CA LYS A 139 20.91 -11.70 -5.07
C LYS A 139 19.82 -10.91 -4.35
N ILE A 140 19.19 -9.95 -5.03
CA ILE A 140 18.12 -9.15 -4.39
C ILE A 140 16.81 -9.91 -4.43
N ILE A 141 16.49 -10.60 -5.52
CA ILE A 141 15.32 -11.48 -5.57
C ILE A 141 15.45 -12.60 -4.53
N GLU A 142 16.64 -13.18 -4.38
CA GLU A 142 16.92 -14.19 -3.34
C GLU A 142 16.66 -13.66 -1.92
N HIS A 143 17.08 -12.42 -1.63
CA HIS A 143 16.84 -11.78 -0.33
C HIS A 143 15.34 -11.51 -0.09
N LEU A 144 14.60 -11.10 -1.12
CA LEU A 144 13.16 -10.85 -1.04
C LEU A 144 12.34 -12.15 -0.95
N THR A 145 12.88 -13.26 -1.48
CA THR A 145 12.27 -14.60 -1.40
C THR A 145 12.35 -15.18 0.02
N ALA A 146 13.39 -14.86 0.78
CA ALA A 146 13.59 -15.38 2.14
C ALA A 146 12.43 -15.07 3.09
N CYS A 147 11.71 -13.96 2.87
CA CYS A 147 10.52 -13.60 3.64
C CYS A 147 9.30 -14.51 3.36
N CYS A 148 9.31 -15.30 2.28
CA CYS A 148 8.23 -16.23 1.92
C CYS A 148 8.44 -17.65 2.49
N LYS A 149 9.60 -17.93 3.11
CA LYS A 149 9.93 -19.23 3.69
C LYS A 149 9.57 -19.25 5.17
N THR A 150 8.28 -19.19 5.50
CA THR A 150 7.81 -19.54 6.85
C THR A 150 7.21 -20.94 6.80
N GLY A 151 7.93 -21.92 7.35
CA GLY A 151 7.37 -23.26 7.63
C GLY A 151 8.26 -24.45 7.30
N GLU A 152 9.51 -24.50 7.79
CA GLU A 152 10.14 -25.77 8.19
C GLU A 152 10.92 -25.51 9.49
N GLY A 153 10.43 -26.10 10.58
CA GLY A 153 10.92 -25.94 11.94
C GLY A 153 9.83 -26.25 12.95
#